data_AF-A0A1F3NDI1-F1
#
_entry.id   AF-A0A1F3NDI1-F1
#
_cell.length_a   1.000
_cell.length_b   1.000
_cell.length_c   1.000
_cell.angle_alpha   90.00
_cell.angle_beta   90.00
_cell.angle_gamma   90.00
#
_symmetry.space_group_name_H-M   'P 1'
#
loop_
_entity.id
_entity.type
_entity.pdbx_description
1 polymer ?
#
loop_
_entity_poly.entity_id
_entity_poly.type
_entity_poly.pdbx_seq_one_letter_code
_entity_poly.pdbx_strand_id
1 'polypeptide(L)'
;EFLISRGISFAQLHEDGLELIVTKVEIEYKYPLRSHDRFIVKTNIQKEGNIRLVFFQDIYKLPDMKMVVRARITCAAVKNGKPVYPGEVITRLGLD
;
A
#
# COMPACT_ATOMS: atom_id res chain seq x y z
N GLU A 1 2.97 8.69 -4.31
CA GLU A 1 3.39 8.06 -5.57
C GLU A 1 2.47 6.95 -6.08
N PHE A 2 2.45 5.72 -5.55
CA PHE A 2 1.67 4.62 -6.17
C PHE A 2 0.17 4.92 -6.36
N LEU A 3 -0.52 5.43 -5.32
CA LEU A 3 -1.94 5.77 -5.45
C LEU A 3 -2.17 6.97 -6.37
N ILE A 4 -1.27 7.95 -6.34
CA ILE A 4 -1.31 9.13 -7.22
C ILE A 4 -1.19 8.72 -8.68
N SER A 5 -0.27 7.79 -9.02
CA SER A 5 -0.13 7.27 -10.38
C SER A 5 -1.34 6.44 -10.86
N ARG A 6 -2.25 6.08 -9.95
CA ARG A 6 -3.54 5.45 -10.23
C ARG A 6 -4.72 6.45 -10.17
N GLY A 7 -4.44 7.75 -10.12
CA GLY A 7 -5.46 8.80 -10.07
C GLY A 7 -6.18 8.89 -8.72
N ILE A 8 -5.56 8.41 -7.64
CA ILE A 8 -6.11 8.45 -6.29
C ILE A 8 -5.31 9.45 -5.46
N SER A 9 -5.96 10.57 -5.11
CA SER A 9 -5.42 11.60 -4.23
C SER A 9 -5.92 11.38 -2.80
N PHE A 10 -5.01 11.25 -1.83
CA PHE A 10 -5.40 11.17 -0.41
C PHE A 10 -6.12 12.42 0.08
N ALA A 11 -5.72 13.60 -0.40
CA ALA A 11 -6.39 14.85 -0.05
C ALA A 11 -7.85 14.83 -0.51
N GLN A 12 -8.09 14.39 -1.75
CA GLN A 12 -9.45 14.27 -2.28
C GLN A 12 -10.27 13.24 -1.50
N LEU A 13 -9.70 12.07 -1.20
CA LEU A 13 -10.39 11.06 -0.39
C LEU A 13 -10.85 11.64 0.96
N HIS A 14 -9.95 12.38 1.63
CA HIS A 14 -10.26 13.03 2.90
C HIS A 14 -11.35 14.10 2.77
N GLU A 15 -11.30 14.94 1.73
CA GLU A 15 -12.35 15.93 1.43
C GLU A 15 -13.72 15.27 1.17
N ASP A 16 -13.73 14.09 0.54
CA ASP A 16 -14.94 13.29 0.28
C ASP A 16 -15.44 12.53 1.54
N GLY A 17 -14.76 12.74 2.67
CA GLY A 17 -15.04 12.14 3.98
C GLY A 17 -14.62 10.67 4.09
N LEU A 18 -13.75 10.19 3.20
CA LEU A 18 -13.22 8.83 3.19
C LEU A 18 -11.74 8.84 3.57
N GLU A 19 -11.39 8.21 4.68
CA GLU A 19 -10.01 8.05 5.10
C GLU A 19 -9.52 6.63 4.84
N LEU A 20 -8.34 6.50 4.22
CA LEU A 20 -7.63 5.23 4.14
C LEU A 20 -6.58 5.21 5.26
N ILE A 21 -6.87 4.43 6.30
CA ILE A 21 -5.98 4.32 7.45
C ILE A 21 -5.18 3.01 7.40
N VAL A 22 -3.94 3.05 7.89
CA VAL A 22 -3.13 1.85 8.11
C VAL A 22 -3.52 1.24 9.46
N THR A 23 -3.88 -0.04 9.45
CA THR A 23 -4.30 -0.79 10.64
C THR A 23 -3.26 -1.78 11.13
N LYS A 24 -2.41 -2.29 10.22
CA LYS A 24 -1.33 -3.21 10.55
C LYS A 24 -0.17 -3.04 9.57
N VAL A 25 1.05 -3.05 10.09
CA VAL A 25 2.28 -3.09 9.31
C VAL A 25 3.09 -4.30 9.75
N GLU A 26 3.44 -5.16 8.80
CA GLU A 26 4.29 -6.33 9.01
C GLU A 26 5.50 -6.18 8.08
N ILE A 27 6.71 -6.24 8.63
CA ILE A 27 7.95 -6.05 7.86
C ILE A 27 8.94 -7.14 8.24
N GLU A 28 9.39 -7.88 7.23
CA GLU A 28 10.49 -8.82 7.32
C GLU A 28 11.74 -8.21 6.68
N TYR A 29 12.73 -7.83 7.50
CA TYR A 29 14.04 -7.42 7.02
C TYR A 29 14.91 -8.65 6.78
N LYS A 30 15.32 -8.87 5.52
CA LYS A 30 16.07 -10.06 5.10
C LYS A 30 17.53 -9.75 4.76
N TYR A 31 17.83 -8.53 4.32
CA TYR A 31 19.20 -8.11 4.00
C TYR A 31 19.35 -6.60 4.22
N PRO A 32 20.50 -6.10 4.72
CA PRO A 32 20.71 -4.67 4.87
C PRO A 32 21.01 -4.00 3.53
N LEU A 33 20.55 -2.76 3.36
CA LEU A 33 21.09 -1.81 2.38
C LEU A 33 22.20 -0.99 3.04
N ARG A 34 23.22 -0.64 2.27
CA ARG A 34 24.34 0.23 2.70
C ARG A 34 24.32 1.52 1.88
N SER A 35 25.07 2.52 2.35
CA SER A 35 25.27 3.76 1.59
C SER A 35 25.71 3.46 0.16
N HIS A 36 25.16 4.21 -0.80
CA HIS A 36 25.35 4.03 -2.25
C HIS A 36 24.75 2.77 -2.87
N ASP A 37 24.09 1.90 -2.10
CA ASP A 37 23.28 0.84 -2.71
C ASP A 37 22.12 1.44 -3.49
N ARG A 38 21.89 0.89 -4.69
CA ARG A 38 20.68 1.13 -5.45
C ARG A 38 19.69 0.02 -5.15
N PHE A 39 18.41 0.35 -5.12
CA PHE A 39 17.34 -0.61 -4.90
C PHE A 39 16.10 -0.21 -5.69
N ILE A 40 15.17 -1.14 -5.83
CA ILE A 40 13.85 -0.92 -6.39
C ILE A 40 12.79 -1.36 -5.37
N VAL A 41 11.75 -0.55 -5.23
CA VAL A 41 10.55 -0.88 -4.46
C VAL A 41 9.49 -1.37 -5.43
N LYS A 42 8.95 -2.56 -5.19
CA LYS A 42 7.82 -3.12 -5.94
C LYS A 42 6.61 -3.13 -5.02
N THR A 43 5.51 -2.57 -5.49
CA THR A 43 4.25 -2.53 -4.75
C THR A 43 3.18 -3.28 -5.53
N ASN A 44 2.53 -4.22 -4.86
CA ASN A 44 1.30 -4.84 -5.32
C ASN A 44 0.18 -4.50 -4.33
N ILE A 45 -1.07 -4.59 -4.78
CA ILE A 45 -2.24 -4.36 -3.93
C ILE A 45 -3.28 -5.46 -4.14
N GLN A 46 -3.96 -5.81 -3.06
CA GLN A 46 -5.04 -6.78 -3.06
C GLN A 46 -6.18 -6.33 -2.14
N LYS A 47 -7.42 -6.66 -2.48
CA LYS A 47 -8.56 -6.60 -1.56
C LYS A 47 -8.63 -7.88 -0.72
N GLU A 48 -8.70 -7.76 0.60
CA GLU A 48 -8.81 -8.92 1.51
C GLU A 48 -10.06 -8.83 2.39
N GLY A 49 -11.12 -9.53 1.98
CA GLY A 49 -12.44 -9.42 2.60
C GLY A 49 -13.16 -8.16 2.13
N ASN A 50 -14.13 -7.67 2.92
CA ASN A 50 -14.98 -6.56 2.47
C ASN A 50 -14.32 -5.19 2.63
N ILE A 51 -13.63 -4.93 3.75
CA ILE A 51 -13.21 -3.57 4.10
C ILE A 51 -11.70 -3.31 3.99
N ARG A 52 -10.89 -4.35 3.79
CA ARG A 52 -9.43 -4.23 3.85
C ARG A 52 -8.79 -4.19 2.47
N LEU A 53 -7.84 -3.29 2.33
CA LEU A 53 -6.87 -3.26 1.24
C LEU A 53 -5.52 -3.65 1.82
N VAL A 54 -4.79 -4.51 1.13
CA VAL A 54 -3.46 -4.97 1.56
C VAL A 54 -2.47 -4.61 0.49
N PHE A 55 -1.48 -3.79 0.86
CA PHE A 55 -0.34 -3.48 0.02
C PHE A 55 0.79 -4.44 0.37
N PHE A 56 1.31 -5.12 -0.64
CA PHE A 56 2.52 -5.92 -0.53
C PHE A 56 3.67 -5.10 -1.10
N GLN A 57 4.67 -4.81 -0.28
CA GLN A 57 5.83 -4.03 -0.69
C GLN A 57 7.09 -4.86 -0.52
N ASP A 58 7.77 -5.09 -1.62
CA ASP A 58 9.06 -5.74 -1.64
C ASP A 58 10.15 -4.73 -2.02
N ILE A 59 11.28 -4.78 -1.33
CA ILE A 59 12.49 -4.02 -1.69
C ILE A 59 13.55 -5.00 -2.18
N TYR A 60 14.09 -4.73 -3.36
CA TYR A 60 15.17 -5.51 -3.97
C TYR A 60 16.39 -4.63 -4.19
N LYS A 61 17.55 -5.08 -3.73
CA LYS A 61 18.84 -4.43 -4.03
C LYS A 61 19.22 -4.69 -5.49
N LEU A 62 19.74 -3.66 -6.16
CA LEU A 62 20.23 -3.74 -7.53
C LEU A 62 21.76 -3.94 -7.56
N PRO A 63 22.31 -4.53 -8.64
CA PRO A 63 21.59 -5.05 -9.82
C PRO A 63 21.14 -6.52 -9.67
N ASP A 64 21.56 -7.22 -8.62
CA ASP A 64 21.36 -8.66 -8.44
C ASP A 64 19.94 -9.06 -7.99
N MET A 65 19.05 -8.08 -7.79
CA MET A 65 17.68 -8.29 -7.31
C MET A 65 17.64 -9.04 -5.97
N LYS A 66 18.63 -8.83 -5.10
CA LYS A 66 18.64 -9.46 -3.79
C LYS A 66 17.50 -8.93 -2.92
N MET A 67 16.70 -9.84 -2.35
CA MET A 67 15.60 -9.49 -1.45
C MET A 67 16.11 -8.80 -0.18
N VAL A 68 15.62 -7.59 0.09
CA VAL A 68 15.99 -6.75 1.24
C VAL A 68 14.86 -6.73 2.27
N VAL A 69 13.65 -6.39 1.82
CA VAL A 69 12.46 -6.28 2.65
C VAL A 69 11.30 -6.97 1.96
N ARG A 70 10.49 -7.67 2.76
CA ARG A 70 9.12 -8.01 2.41
C ARG A 70 8.19 -7.38 3.44
N ALA A 71 7.19 -6.65 2.98
CA ALA A 71 6.25 -5.98 3.85
C ALA A 71 4.81 -6.22 3.41
N ARG A 72 3.92 -6.33 4.40
CA ARG A 72 2.47 -6.40 4.26
C ARG A 72 1.86 -5.26 5.05
N ILE A 73 1.19 -4.34 4.36
CA ILE A 73 0.56 -3.15 4.92
C ILE A 73 -0.94 -3.32 4.77
N THR A 74 -1.64 -3.53 5.88
CA THR A 74 -3.10 -3.67 5.90
C THR A 74 -3.73 -2.30 6.16
N CYS A 75 -4.59 -1.88 5.25
CA CYS A 75 -5.35 -0.64 5.31
C CYS A 75 -6.85 -0.93 5.41
N ALA A 76 -7.58 0.01 6.01
CA ALA A 76 -9.03 0.02 6.04
C ALA A 76 -9.56 1.39 5.60
N ALA A 77 -10.70 1.39 4.92
CA ALA A 77 -11.44 2.62 4.64
C ALA A 77 -12.33 2.97 5.83
N VAL A 78 -12.33 4.23 6.23
CA VAL A 78 -13.09 4.77 7.35
C VAL A 78 -13.84 6.01 6.89
N LYS A 79 -15.11 6.13 7.27
CA LYS A 79 -15.92 7.33 7.06
C LYS A 79 -16.52 7.74 8.39
N ASN A 80 -16.28 8.97 8.81
CA ASN A 80 -16.73 9.49 10.12
C ASN A 80 -16.35 8.56 11.30
N GLY A 81 -15.11 8.05 11.29
CA GLY A 81 -14.59 7.17 12.34
C GLY A 81 -15.11 5.72 12.32
N LYS A 82 -15.95 5.33 11.34
CA LYS A 82 -16.46 3.96 11.21
C LYS A 82 -15.89 3.26 9.97
N PRO A 83 -15.47 1.98 10.06
CA PRO A 83 -15.02 1.23 8.89
C PRO A 83 -16.12 1.11 7.82
N VAL A 84 -15.75 1.30 6.56
CA VAL A 84 -16.66 1.24 5.40
C VAL A 84 -16.05 0.43 4.25
N TYR A 85 -16.90 0.04 3.29
CA TYR A 85 -16.45 -0.59 2.05
C TYR A 85 -15.64 0.43 1.20
N PRO A 86 -14.44 0.11 0.68
CA PRO A 86 -13.59 1.03 -0.07
C PRO A 86 -14.00 1.19 -1.55
N GLY A 87 -15.30 1.22 -1.86
CA GLY A 87 -15.85 1.03 -3.22
C GLY A 87 -15.10 1.76 -4.34
N GLU A 88 -15.13 3.09 -4.36
CA GLU A 88 -14.47 3.87 -5.41
C GLU A 88 -12.94 3.66 -5.47
N VAL A 89 -12.31 3.43 -4.31
CA VAL A 89 -10.88 3.14 -4.22
C VAL A 89 -10.57 1.79 -4.89
N ILE A 90 -11.40 0.77 -4.66
CA ILE A 90 -11.27 -0.55 -5.29
C ILE A 90 -11.41 -0.44 -6.81
N THR A 91 -12.42 0.29 -7.29
CA THR A 91 -12.67 0.48 -8.72
C THR A 91 -11.51 1.21 -9.42
N ARG A 92 -11.01 2.32 -8.84
CA ARG A 92 -9.86 3.05 -9.40
C ARG A 92 -8.57 2.23 -9.38
N LEU A 93 -8.46 1.28 -8.45
CA LEU A 93 -7.34 0.33 -8.41
C LEU A 93 -7.51 -0.86 -9.35
N GLY A 94 -8.71 -1.12 -9.88
CA GLY A 94 -9.02 -2.28 -10.70
C GLY A 94 -9.08 -3.58 -9.89
N LEU A 95 -9.63 -3.52 -8.67
CA LEU A 95 -9.71 -4.62 -7.71
C LEU A 95 -11.14 -5.15 -7.50
N ASP A 96 -12.05 -4.80 -8.41
CA ASP A 96 -13.44 -5.27 -8.44
C ASP A 96 -13.54 -6.74 -8.87
#